data_AF-A0A8T3SSP3-F1
#
_entry.id   AF-A0A8T3SSP3-F1
#
_cell.length_a   1.000
_cell.length_b   1.000
_cell.length_c   1.000
_cell.angle_alpha   90.00
_cell.angle_beta   90.00
_cell.angle_gamma   90.00
#
_symmetry.space_group_name_H-M   'P 1'
#
loop_
_entity.id
_entity.type
_entity.pdbx_description
1 polymer ?
#
loop_
_entity_poly.entity_id
_entity_poly.type
_entity_poly.pdbx_seq_one_letter_code
_entity_poly.pdbx_strand_id
1 'polypeptide(L)'
;MAYNDRSGGVQCNVPKRGWMAGIGGCPNVGGICIGCTTPGFPDKLMPFMHKPPGSVLSSNLIKPYGRLIYWLRGFTNKTLNNEPKWRHSKPELTTGYQRPN
;
A
#
# COMPACT_ATOMS: atom_id res chain seq x y z
N MET A 1 15.37 9.63 -3.01
CA MET A 1 13.94 9.98 -2.99
C MET A 1 13.59 10.69 -4.29
N ALA A 2 12.91 10.02 -5.22
CA ALA A 2 12.23 10.64 -6.36
C ALA A 2 10.92 9.87 -6.52
N TYR A 3 9.87 10.44 -5.93
CA TYR A 3 8.50 9.95 -5.87
C TYR A 3 7.92 10.01 -7.30
N ASN A 4 8.06 8.91 -8.04
CA ASN A 4 7.56 8.83 -9.41
C ASN A 4 6.07 8.44 -9.37
N ASP A 5 5.21 9.42 -9.62
CA ASP A 5 3.75 9.36 -9.70
C ASP A 5 3.27 8.56 -10.94
N ARG A 6 3.81 7.34 -11.11
CA ARG A 6 3.58 6.42 -12.24
C ARG A 6 3.02 5.09 -11.75
N SER A 7 1.98 5.13 -10.93
CA SER A 7 1.27 3.92 -10.52
C SER A 7 0.46 3.34 -11.69
N GLY A 8 1.15 2.56 -12.54
CA GLY A 8 0.55 1.64 -13.51
C GLY A 8 0.17 2.28 -14.85
N GLY A 9 1.06 2.20 -15.83
CA GLY A 9 0.80 2.35 -17.27
C GLY A 9 0.28 3.70 -17.79
N VAL A 10 -0.25 4.56 -16.92
CA VAL A 10 -0.98 5.80 -17.23
C VAL A 10 -0.35 6.94 -16.43
N GLN A 11 -0.10 8.07 -17.09
CA GLN A 11 0.40 9.29 -16.45
C GLN A 11 -0.77 10.08 -15.86
N CYS A 12 -1.14 9.80 -14.61
CA CYS A 12 -2.25 10.46 -13.92
C CYS A 12 -1.98 10.53 -12.40
N ASN A 13 -2.11 11.72 -11.82
CA ASN A 13 -1.85 11.96 -10.39
C ASN A 13 -3.11 11.83 -9.50
N VAL A 14 -4.29 11.63 -10.08
CA VAL A 14 -5.57 11.55 -9.36
C VAL A 14 -5.59 10.53 -8.21
N PRO A 15 -5.02 9.31 -8.35
CA PRO A 15 -5.02 8.35 -7.24
C PRO A 15 -4.24 8.85 -6.01
N LYS A 16 -3.22 9.69 -6.24
CA LYS A 16 -2.36 10.23 -5.19
C LYS A 16 -2.83 11.60 -4.68
N ARG A 17 -3.35 12.45 -5.57
CA ARG A 17 -3.85 13.80 -5.30
C ARG A 17 -5.28 13.82 -4.76
N GLY A 18 -6.08 12.79 -5.08
CA GLY A 18 -7.54 12.84 -4.96
C GLY A 18 -8.18 13.70 -6.05
N TRP A 19 -9.51 13.71 -6.09
CA TRP A 19 -10.27 14.41 -7.13
C TRP A 19 -10.72 15.80 -6.69
N MET A 20 -11.79 15.90 -5.89
CA MET A 20 -12.28 17.17 -5.35
C MET A 20 -11.88 17.28 -3.88
N ALA A 21 -11.03 18.25 -3.54
CA ALA A 21 -10.52 18.46 -2.17
C ALA A 21 -9.90 17.19 -1.53
N GLY A 22 -9.26 16.33 -2.33
CA GLY A 22 -8.70 15.07 -1.85
C GLY A 22 -9.71 13.94 -1.68
N ILE A 23 -11.00 14.19 -1.96
CA ILE A 23 -12.08 13.20 -1.89
C ILE A 23 -12.24 12.54 -3.25
N GLY A 24 -12.43 11.21 -3.24
CA GLY A 24 -12.68 10.43 -4.44
C GLY A 24 -11.42 10.11 -5.25
N GLY A 25 -11.62 9.74 -6.51
CA GLY A 25 -10.59 9.39 -7.48
C GLY A 25 -11.02 8.19 -8.33
N CYS A 26 -10.07 7.49 -8.94
CA CYS A 26 -10.36 6.31 -9.76
C CYS A 26 -9.93 5.02 -9.02
N PRO A 27 -8.71 4.50 -9.17
CA PRO A 27 -8.33 3.22 -8.57
C PRO A 27 -8.28 3.26 -7.04
N ASN A 28 -8.09 4.42 -6.43
CA ASN A 28 -8.07 4.59 -4.97
C ASN A 28 -9.45 4.44 -4.32
N VAL A 29 -10.54 4.51 -5.10
CA VAL A 29 -11.93 4.33 -4.61
C VAL A 29 -12.67 3.19 -5.31
N GLY A 30 -11.93 2.28 -5.99
CA GLY A 30 -12.49 1.09 -6.62
C GLY A 30 -12.96 1.27 -8.07
N GLY A 31 -12.79 2.43 -8.68
CA GLY A 31 -13.00 2.64 -10.12
C GLY A 31 -11.79 2.16 -10.93
N ILE A 32 -12.00 1.35 -11.98
CA ILE A 32 -10.90 0.97 -12.86
C ILE A 32 -10.31 2.19 -13.55
N CYS A 33 -8.97 2.26 -13.63
CA CYS A 33 -8.31 3.30 -14.40
C CYS A 33 -8.45 2.98 -15.91
N ILE A 34 -9.20 3.82 -16.63
CA ILE A 34 -9.38 3.69 -18.09
C ILE A 34 -8.35 4.48 -18.91
N GLY A 35 -7.36 5.10 -18.26
CA GLY A 35 -6.30 5.82 -18.97
C GLY A 35 -6.75 7.08 -19.74
N CYS A 36 -7.76 7.80 -19.25
CA CYS A 36 -8.31 8.99 -19.92
C CYS A 36 -7.30 10.13 -20.17
N THR A 37 -6.17 10.14 -19.45
CA THR A 37 -5.08 11.12 -19.64
C THR A 37 -4.00 10.65 -20.62
N THR A 38 -4.13 9.45 -21.20
CA THR A 38 -3.16 8.95 -22.19
C THR A 38 -3.51 9.41 -23.60
N PRO A 39 -2.51 9.65 -24.48
CA PRO A 39 -2.76 10.11 -25.85
C PRO A 39 -3.41 9.06 -26.77
N GLY A 40 -3.54 7.80 -26.32
CA GLY A 40 -4.12 6.69 -27.09
C GLY A 40 -5.52 6.27 -26.63
N PHE A 41 -6.16 7.09 -25.79
CA PHE A 41 -7.53 6.88 -25.33
C PHE A 41 -8.53 7.39 -26.40
N PRO A 42 -9.60 6.65 -26.74
CA PRO A 42 -10.07 5.37 -26.17
C PRO A 42 -9.54 4.11 -26.88
N ASP A 43 -8.94 4.22 -28.07
CA ASP A 43 -8.76 3.09 -29.00
C ASP A 43 -7.81 2.00 -28.51
N LYS A 44 -6.77 2.34 -27.74
CA LYS A 44 -5.76 1.36 -27.27
C LYS A 44 -6.16 0.64 -25.97
N LEU A 45 -7.28 1.01 -25.37
CA LEU A 45 -7.75 0.47 -24.08
C LEU A 45 -9.12 -0.21 -24.20
N MET A 46 -9.70 -0.30 -25.41
CA MET A 46 -10.87 -1.12 -25.66
C MET A 46 -10.44 -2.58 -25.83
N PRO A 47 -10.98 -3.53 -25.05
CA PRO A 47 -12.09 -3.42 -24.09
C PRO A 47 -11.65 -3.01 -22.67
N PHE A 48 -12.29 -1.99 -22.06
CA PHE A 48 -11.90 -1.42 -20.75
C PHE A 48 -11.89 -2.42 -19.59
N MET A 49 -12.70 -3.47 -19.69
CA MET A 49 -12.85 -4.49 -18.64
C MET A 49 -11.88 -5.66 -18.79
N HIS A 50 -11.11 -5.72 -19.88
CA HIS A 50 -10.08 -6.73 -20.04
C HIS A 50 -8.79 -6.31 -19.36
N LYS A 51 -8.24 -7.25 -18.58
CA LYS A 51 -6.97 -7.06 -17.90
C LYS A 51 -5.87 -6.73 -18.93
N PRO A 52 -5.09 -5.64 -18.76
CA PRO A 52 -4.05 -5.31 -19.73
C PRO A 52 -3.02 -6.44 -19.76
N PRO A 53 -2.54 -6.85 -20.95
CA PRO A 53 -1.74 -8.07 -21.10
C PRO A 53 -0.48 -8.07 -20.22
N GLY A 54 0.18 -6.92 -20.05
CA GLY A 54 1.34 -6.78 -19.17
C GLY A 54 1.05 -6.96 -17.67
N SER A 55 -0.19 -6.80 -17.23
CA SER A 55 -0.57 -6.98 -15.82
C SER A 55 -0.80 -8.44 -15.44
N VAL A 56 -1.03 -9.34 -16.40
CA VAL A 56 -1.22 -10.77 -16.14
C VAL A 56 0.09 -11.40 -15.68
N LEU A 57 1.19 -11.08 -16.36
CA LEU A 57 2.53 -11.60 -16.04
C LEU A 57 3.01 -11.17 -14.66
N SER A 58 2.97 -9.86 -14.37
CA SER A 58 3.40 -9.31 -13.07
C SER A 58 2.53 -9.81 -11.91
N SER A 59 1.22 -9.99 -12.14
CA SER A 59 0.31 -10.53 -11.13
C SER A 59 0.61 -11.99 -10.76
N ASN A 60 1.17 -12.79 -11.66
CA ASN A 60 1.45 -14.19 -11.38
C ASN A 60 2.83 -14.39 -10.74
N LEU A 61 3.81 -13.59 -11.18
CA LEU A 61 5.18 -13.69 -10.69
C LEU A 61 5.34 -13.29 -9.21
N ILE A 62 4.57 -12.31 -8.73
CA ILE A 62 4.76 -11.69 -7.40
C ILE A 62 3.98 -12.43 -6.29
N LYS A 63 3.05 -13.34 -6.63
CA LYS A 63 2.20 -14.06 -5.66
C LYS A 63 2.97 -14.77 -4.53
N PRO A 64 4.00 -15.60 -4.78
CA PRO A 64 4.69 -16.31 -3.71
C PRO A 64 5.43 -15.37 -2.76
N TYR A 65 6.09 -14.34 -3.32
CA TYR A 65 6.78 -13.31 -2.53
C TYR A 65 5.79 -12.49 -1.68
N GLY A 66 4.65 -12.10 -2.25
CA GLY A 66 3.61 -11.36 -1.54
C GLY A 66 3.07 -12.11 -0.32
N ARG A 67 2.88 -13.43 -0.44
CA ARG A 67 2.42 -14.28 0.68
C ARG A 67 3.46 -14.38 1.80
N LEU A 68 4.74 -14.48 1.47
CA LEU A 68 5.82 -14.47 2.45
C LEU A 68 5.87 -13.15 3.23
N ILE A 69 5.84 -12.01 2.54
CA ILE A 69 5.86 -10.69 3.18
C ILE A 69 4.61 -10.46 4.03
N TYR A 70 3.44 -10.92 3.59
CA TYR A 70 2.21 -10.85 4.40
C TYR A 70 2.36 -11.59 5.72
N TRP A 71 2.93 -12.80 5.70
CA TRP A 71 3.17 -13.59 6.90
C TRP A 71 4.18 -12.92 7.84
N LEU A 72 5.30 -12.42 7.31
CA LEU A 72 6.31 -11.69 8.08
C LEU A 72 5.73 -10.45 8.75
N ARG A 73 4.95 -9.64 8.02
CA ARG A 73 4.24 -8.48 8.59
C ARG A 73 3.25 -8.89 9.68
N GLY A 74 2.58 -10.03 9.51
CA GLY A 74 1.70 -10.59 10.54
C GLY A 74 2.45 -10.89 11.84
N PHE A 75 3.65 -11.48 11.76
CA PHE A 75 4.49 -11.74 12.94
C PHE A 75 4.95 -10.44 13.61
N THR A 76 5.45 -9.48 12.83
CA THR A 76 5.87 -8.17 13.36
C THR A 76 4.71 -7.41 14.01
N ASN A 77 3.52 -7.43 13.40
CA ASN A 77 2.34 -6.79 13.99
C ASN A 77 1.95 -7.43 15.32
N LYS A 78 2.08 -8.76 15.47
CA LYS A 78 1.86 -9.43 16.76
C LYS A 78 2.86 -8.92 17.79
N THR A 79 4.15 -8.82 17.46
CA THR A 79 5.14 -8.30 18.42
C THR A 79 4.89 -6.84 18.80
N LEU A 80 4.46 -5.99 17.85
CA LEU A 80 4.15 -4.58 18.09
C LEU A 80 2.88 -4.37 18.93
N ASN A 81 1.89 -5.26 18.80
CA ASN A 81 0.67 -5.22 19.59
C ASN A 81 0.82 -5.79 21.00
N ASN A 82 1.99 -6.34 21.35
CA ASN A 82 2.27 -6.77 22.72
C ASN A 82 2.94 -5.64 23.48
N GLU A 83 2.36 -5.28 24.62
CA GLU A 83 2.98 -4.32 25.52
C GLU A 83 4.29 -4.87 26.09
N PRO A 84 5.30 -4.02 26.29
CA PRO A 84 6.56 -4.47 26.86
C PRO A 84 6.36 -4.90 28.32
N LYS A 85 7.16 -5.88 28.77
CA LYS A 85 7.02 -6.52 30.09
C LYS A 85 7.09 -5.56 31.29
N TRP A 86 7.75 -4.42 31.14
CA TRP A 86 7.88 -3.41 32.20
C TRP A 86 6.63 -2.54 32.39
N ARG A 87 5.61 -2.67 31.54
CA ARG A 87 4.32 -1.99 31.69
C ARG A 87 3.38 -2.87 32.52
N HIS A 88 3.48 -2.75 33.85
CA HIS A 88 2.61 -3.48 34.78
C HIS A 88 2.27 -2.66 36.04
N SER A 89 1.14 -2.95 36.69
CA SER A 89 0.65 -2.22 37.88
C SER A 89 1.28 -2.66 39.22
N LYS A 90 2.33 -3.48 39.20
CA LYS A 90 2.98 -3.94 40.43
C LYS A 90 3.79 -2.81 41.09
N PRO A 91 4.02 -2.87 42.41
CA PRO A 91 4.82 -1.88 43.13
C PRO A 91 6.34 -1.93 42.82
N GLU A 92 6.81 -2.98 42.12
CA GLU A 92 8.20 -3.11 41.68
C GLU A 92 8.47 -2.29 40.41
N LEU A 93 9.58 -1.54 40.36
CA LEU A 93 10.00 -0.81 39.15
C LEU A 93 10.91 -1.70 38.29
N THR A 94 10.42 -2.17 37.15
CA THR A 94 11.16 -3.09 36.25
C THR A 94 11.55 -2.46 34.92
N THR A 95 11.53 -1.13 34.81
CA THR A 95 11.87 -0.38 33.58
C THR A 95 13.38 -0.32 33.29
N GLY A 96 14.22 -0.87 34.17
CA GLY A 96 15.67 -0.72 34.11
C GLY A 96 16.18 0.63 34.61
N TYR A 97 15.32 1.45 35.21
CA TYR A 97 15.70 2.74 35.77
C TYR A 97 16.52 2.56 37.05
N GLN A 98 17.77 3.05 37.03
CA GLN A 98 18.60 3.22 38.21
C GLN A 98 18.59 4.69 38.60
N ARG A 99 18.27 4.99 39.87
CA ARG A 99 18.28 6.36 40.37
C ARG A 99 19.76 6.79 40.49
N PRO A 100 20.21 7.87 39.81
CA PRO A 100 21.56 8.38 40.03
C PRO A 100 21.66 8.92 41.47
N ASN A 101 22.74 8.56 42.15
CA ASN A 101 23.06 8.98 43.52
C ASN A 101 23.44 10.46 43.59
#